data_AF-A0A963CWT6-F1
#
_entry.id   AF-A0A963CWT6-F1
#
_cell.length_a   1.000
_cell.length_b   1.000
_cell.length_c   1.000
_cell.angle_alpha   90.00
_cell.angle_beta   90.00
_cell.angle_gamma   90.00
#
_symmetry.space_group_name_H-M   'P 1'
#
loop_
_entity.id
_entity.type
_entity.pdbx_description
1 polymer ?
#
loop_
_entity_poly.entity_id
_entity_poly.type
_entity_poly.pdbx_seq_one_letter_code
_entity_poly.pdbx_strand_id
1 'polypeptide(L)'
;MPIEFKTYEIPTFDEVMSRANRARSHAIPLLRTLREFDDEDLETRQHAAEMAIKEMGITFTVYSEGDAIDRAWPFDIVPRIIPKSEWDVVEAGLKQRVMALNLFIDDLYHGQKIVKDGVFPKEVLAKSKNFRPQCVGIDPPLGIWAHICGSDLVRDSDGTLYVLEDNLRVPSGVSYMLENRLIT
;
A
#
# COMPACT_ATOMS: atom_id res chain seq x y z
N MET A 1 4.86 24.54 14.92
CA MET A 1 5.88 25.38 14.27
C MET A 1 5.40 25.60 12.85
N PRO A 2 5.08 26.83 12.41
CA PRO A 2 4.46 27.05 11.12
C PRO A 2 5.36 26.50 10.01
N ILE A 3 4.80 25.70 9.12
CA ILE A 3 5.55 25.13 7.99
C ILE A 3 6.00 26.28 7.07
N GLU A 4 7.30 26.57 7.05
CA GLU A 4 7.87 27.56 6.14
C GLU A 4 8.03 27.00 4.73
N PHE A 5 6.95 27.02 3.95
CA PHE A 5 6.97 26.55 2.55
C PHE A 5 7.94 27.30 1.63
N LYS A 6 8.44 28.48 2.04
CA LYS A 6 9.41 29.27 1.27
C LYS A 6 10.81 28.64 1.27
N THR A 7 11.19 28.02 2.38
CA THR A 7 12.50 27.40 2.60
C THR A 7 12.43 25.88 2.55
N TYR A 8 11.24 25.31 2.27
CA TYR A 8 11.01 23.88 2.18
C TYR A 8 11.83 23.23 1.06
N GLU A 9 12.72 22.33 1.45
CA GLU A 9 13.56 21.54 0.56
C GLU A 9 12.85 20.28 0.09
N ILE A 10 12.99 19.97 -1.20
CA ILE A 10 12.33 18.82 -1.85
C ILE A 10 13.44 17.96 -2.46
N PRO A 11 14.07 17.07 -1.68
CA PRO A 11 15.21 16.27 -2.13
C PRO A 11 14.81 15.13 -3.10
N THR A 12 13.54 14.74 -3.08
CA THR A 12 12.95 13.70 -3.94
C THR A 12 11.52 14.11 -4.31
N PHE A 13 10.77 13.27 -5.01
CA PHE A 13 9.38 13.54 -5.33
C PHE A 13 8.55 13.77 -4.06
N ASP A 14 7.94 14.94 -3.95
CA ASP A 14 6.99 15.28 -2.89
C ASP A 14 5.55 15.27 -3.42
N GLU A 15 4.60 14.74 -2.64
CA GLU A 15 3.19 14.57 -3.04
C GLU A 15 2.39 15.87 -3.02
N VAL A 16 2.83 16.84 -2.21
CA VAL A 16 2.13 18.09 -1.94
C VAL A 16 2.76 19.24 -2.73
N MET A 17 4.08 19.27 -2.81
CA MET A 17 4.89 20.34 -3.36
C MET A 17 5.57 19.92 -4.66
N SER A 18 5.46 20.76 -5.69
CA SER A 18 6.15 20.57 -6.98
C SER A 18 7.55 21.21 -7.02
N ARG A 19 7.75 22.24 -6.21
CA ARG A 19 8.99 22.95 -5.92
C ARG A 19 8.73 23.86 -4.71
N ALA A 20 9.78 24.47 -4.14
CA ALA A 20 9.66 25.39 -3.02
C ALA A 20 8.53 26.43 -3.26
N ASN A 21 7.66 26.60 -2.26
CA ASN A 21 6.49 27.47 -2.28
C ASN A 21 5.48 27.25 -3.44
N ARG A 22 5.50 26.10 -4.12
CA ARG A 22 4.54 25.77 -5.18
C ARG A 22 3.94 24.39 -5.00
N ALA A 23 2.70 24.37 -4.52
CA ALA A 23 1.89 23.17 -4.40
C ALA A 23 1.58 22.52 -5.77
N ARG A 24 1.42 21.20 -5.77
CA ARG A 24 0.79 20.46 -6.87
C ARG A 24 -0.69 20.79 -6.90
N SER A 25 -1.29 20.76 -8.09
CA SER A 25 -2.68 21.17 -8.30
C SER A 25 -3.68 20.39 -7.45
N HIS A 26 -3.49 19.08 -7.31
CA HIS A 26 -4.36 18.22 -6.49
C HIS A 26 -4.23 18.46 -4.99
N ALA A 27 -3.11 19.01 -4.53
CA ALA A 27 -2.85 19.29 -3.12
C ALA A 27 -3.28 20.71 -2.69
N ILE A 28 -3.69 21.58 -3.63
CA ILE A 28 -4.13 22.95 -3.32
C ILE A 28 -5.32 22.98 -2.34
N PRO A 29 -6.39 22.17 -2.49
CA PRO A 29 -7.50 22.17 -1.54
C PRO A 29 -7.05 21.80 -0.14
N LEU A 30 -6.21 20.77 0.00
CA LEU A 30 -5.63 20.35 1.28
C LEU A 30 -4.86 21.50 1.93
N LEU A 31 -3.93 22.13 1.22
CA LEU A 31 -3.15 23.23 1.76
C LEU A 31 -4.01 24.46 2.09
N ARG A 32 -5.15 24.66 1.42
CA ARG A 32 -6.08 25.72 1.78
C ARG A 32 -6.72 25.43 3.13
N THR A 33 -7.24 24.22 3.32
CA THR A 33 -7.82 23.77 4.60
C THR A 33 -6.80 23.80 5.72
N LEU A 34 -5.58 23.30 5.49
CA LEU A 34 -4.52 23.32 6.51
C LEU A 34 -4.11 24.74 6.93
N ARG A 35 -4.30 25.76 6.08
CA ARG A 35 -4.03 27.17 6.43
C ARG A 35 -5.12 27.81 7.29
N GLU A 36 -6.28 27.16 7.42
CA GLU A 36 -7.35 27.62 8.30
C GLU A 36 -7.11 27.22 9.76
N PHE A 37 -6.14 26.33 10.00
CA PHE A 37 -5.75 25.85 11.32
C PHE A 37 -4.42 26.46 11.75
N ASP A 38 -4.31 26.79 13.04
CA ASP A 38 -3.03 27.06 13.67
C ASP A 38 -2.38 25.76 14.19
N ASP A 39 -1.21 25.89 14.81
CA ASP A 39 -0.48 24.74 15.36
C ASP A 39 -1.28 24.03 16.47
N GLU A 40 -2.02 24.78 17.30
CA GLU A 40 -2.80 24.23 18.42
C GLU A 40 -4.02 23.45 17.92
N ASP A 41 -4.68 23.95 16.87
CA ASP A 41 -5.76 23.24 16.18
C ASP A 41 -5.29 21.88 15.63
N LEU A 42 -4.11 21.86 14.99
CA LEU A 42 -3.55 20.64 14.41
C LEU A 42 -3.13 19.64 15.48
N GLU A 43 -2.48 20.10 16.56
CA GLU A 43 -2.13 19.26 17.70
C GLU A 43 -3.38 18.67 18.37
N THR A 44 -4.44 19.47 18.54
CA THR A 44 -5.71 19.01 19.10
C THR A 44 -6.36 17.94 18.24
N ARG A 45 -6.36 18.12 16.91
CA ARG A 45 -6.91 17.13 15.96
C ARG A 45 -6.09 15.85 15.93
N GLN A 46 -4.77 15.96 15.94
CA GLN A 46 -3.86 14.81 16.02
C GLN A 46 -4.12 14.00 17.29
N HIS A 47 -4.21 14.67 18.44
CA HIS A 47 -4.48 14.01 19.71
C HIS A 47 -5.87 13.35 19.74
N ALA A 48 -6.89 14.01 19.18
CA ALA A 48 -8.23 13.43 19.06
C ALA A 48 -8.24 12.17 18.19
N ALA A 49 -7.51 12.18 17.06
CA ALA A 49 -7.38 11.01 16.20
C ALA A 49 -6.67 9.84 16.90
N GLU A 50 -5.56 10.11 17.61
CA GLU A 50 -4.84 9.11 18.40
C GLU A 50 -5.71 8.48 19.50
N MET A 51 -6.50 9.30 20.20
CA MET A 51 -7.44 8.82 21.21
C MET A 51 -8.54 7.96 20.61
N ALA A 52 -9.10 8.36 19.46
CA ALA A 52 -10.10 7.57 18.74
C ALA A 52 -9.55 6.19 18.33
N ILE A 53 -8.34 6.13 17.77
CA ILE A 53 -7.66 4.87 17.41
C ILE A 53 -7.49 3.96 18.63
N LYS A 54 -7.09 4.55 19.76
CA LYS A 54 -6.91 3.82 21.02
C LYS A 54 -8.24 3.28 21.55
N GLU A 55 -9.31 4.06 21.50
CA GLU A 55 -10.65 3.63 21.94
C GLU A 55 -11.23 2.54 21.03
N MET A 56 -10.98 2.60 19.72
CA MET A 56 -11.37 1.57 18.76
C MET A 56 -10.55 0.28 18.91
N GLY A 57 -9.49 0.28 19.74
CA GLY A 57 -8.64 -0.88 19.97
C GLY A 57 -7.76 -1.24 18.76
N ILE A 58 -7.49 -0.27 17.89
CA ILE A 58 -6.66 -0.47 16.70
C ILE A 58 -5.20 -0.50 17.14
N THR A 59 -4.67 -1.70 17.33
CA THR A 59 -3.28 -1.95 17.69
C THR A 59 -2.52 -2.64 16.56
N PHE A 60 -1.19 -2.57 16.63
CA PHE A 60 -0.32 -3.45 15.87
C PHE A 60 0.69 -4.10 16.82
N THR A 61 0.96 -5.38 16.59
CA THR A 61 1.90 -6.13 17.41
C THR A 61 3.31 -5.90 16.88
N VAL A 62 4.17 -5.32 17.72
CA VAL A 62 5.61 -5.22 17.44
C VAL A 62 6.29 -6.45 18.04
N TYR A 63 6.93 -7.24 17.18
CA TYR A 63 7.79 -8.33 17.63
C TYR A 63 9.19 -7.76 17.94
N SER A 64 9.44 -7.44 19.21
CA SER A 64 10.78 -7.05 19.69
C SER A 64 11.26 -8.06 20.74
N GLU A 65 12.39 -8.71 20.47
CA GLU A 65 13.18 -9.52 21.42
C GLU A 65 12.39 -10.37 22.45
N GLY A 66 11.37 -11.09 21.98
CA GLY A 66 10.67 -12.11 22.77
C GLY A 66 9.33 -11.69 23.39
N ASP A 67 9.00 -10.39 23.38
CA ASP A 67 7.70 -9.90 23.85
C ASP A 67 6.89 -9.30 22.69
N ALA A 68 5.65 -9.77 22.55
CA ALA A 68 4.65 -9.17 21.67
C ALA A 68 4.03 -7.98 22.42
N ILE A 69 4.48 -6.78 22.13
CA ILE A 69 3.92 -5.55 22.70
C ILE A 69 2.96 -4.95 21.67
N ASP A 70 1.69 -4.84 22.06
CA ASP A 70 0.70 -4.10 21.28
C ASP A 70 0.95 -2.60 21.45
N ARG A 71 1.21 -1.93 20.34
CA ARG A 71 1.34 -0.46 20.29
C ARG A 71 0.13 0.15 19.60
N ALA A 72 -0.26 1.33 20.07
CA ALA A 72 -1.21 2.18 19.35
C ALA A 72 -0.63 2.52 17.98
N TRP A 73 -1.45 2.39 16.94
CA TRP A 73 -1.06 2.69 15.58
C TRP A 73 -0.75 4.19 15.42
N PRO A 74 0.46 4.58 14.97
CA PRO A 74 0.76 5.99 14.70
C PRO A 74 -0.06 6.45 13.50
N PHE A 75 -0.81 7.52 13.68
CA PHE A 75 -1.69 8.08 12.65
C PHE A 75 -1.25 9.48 12.28
N ASP A 76 -1.33 9.82 11.00
CA ASP A 76 -1.06 11.17 10.51
C ASP A 76 -2.38 11.72 9.94
N ILE A 77 -2.82 12.85 10.47
CA ILE A 77 -4.05 13.53 10.03
C ILE A 77 -3.93 14.14 8.62
N VAL A 78 -2.72 14.24 8.06
CA VAL A 78 -2.50 14.76 6.70
C VAL A 78 -2.70 13.62 5.68
N PRO A 79 -3.74 13.69 4.83
CA PRO A 79 -4.06 12.57 3.94
C PRO A 79 -3.09 12.50 2.76
N ARG A 80 -2.83 11.26 2.30
CA ARG A 80 -2.20 10.99 1.02
C ARG A 80 -3.22 11.13 -0.12
N ILE A 81 -3.18 12.26 -0.82
CA ILE A 81 -4.07 12.51 -1.97
C ILE A 81 -3.48 11.88 -3.24
N ILE A 82 -4.25 11.02 -3.89
CA ILE A 82 -3.92 10.44 -5.20
C ILE A 82 -4.89 11.03 -6.24
N PRO A 83 -4.40 11.73 -7.28
CA PRO A 83 -5.25 12.21 -8.36
C PRO A 83 -5.99 11.06 -9.05
N LYS A 84 -7.26 11.28 -9.42
CA LYS A 84 -8.06 10.28 -10.14
C LYS A 84 -7.35 9.75 -11.39
N SER A 85 -6.75 10.62 -12.20
CA SER A 85 -6.05 10.22 -13.42
C SER A 85 -4.88 9.27 -13.17
N GLU A 86 -4.21 9.42 -12.03
CA GLU A 86 -3.16 8.49 -11.61
C GLU A 86 -3.76 7.18 -11.09
N TRP A 87 -4.77 7.28 -10.22
CA TRP A 87 -5.45 6.10 -9.68
C TRP A 87 -6.06 5.21 -10.77
N ASP A 88 -6.63 5.80 -11.83
CA ASP A 88 -7.20 5.05 -12.94
C ASP A 88 -6.15 4.15 -13.64
N VAL A 89 -4.90 4.62 -13.74
CA VAL A 89 -3.77 3.83 -14.28
C VAL A 89 -3.34 2.75 -13.28
N VAL A 90 -3.22 3.11 -12.00
CA VAL A 90 -2.85 2.17 -10.93
C VAL A 90 -3.87 1.04 -10.82
N GLU A 91 -5.16 1.36 -10.77
CA GLU A 91 -6.25 0.39 -10.68
C GLU A 91 -6.23 -0.57 -11.88
N ALA A 92 -6.07 -0.05 -13.10
CA ALA A 92 -5.97 -0.88 -14.30
C ALA A 92 -4.75 -1.82 -14.25
N GLY A 93 -3.59 -1.30 -13.83
CA GLY A 93 -2.36 -2.08 -13.67
C GLY A 93 -2.48 -3.17 -12.60
N LEU A 94 -3.10 -2.86 -11.46
CA LEU A 94 -3.34 -3.83 -10.38
C LEU A 94 -4.29 -4.95 -10.82
N LYS A 95 -5.38 -4.62 -11.53
CA LYS A 95 -6.30 -5.64 -12.10
C LYS A 95 -5.58 -6.55 -13.08
N GLN A 96 -4.77 -5.98 -13.98
CA GLN A 96 -3.96 -6.75 -14.91
C GLN A 96 -2.98 -7.67 -14.17
N ARG A 97 -2.28 -7.15 -13.16
CA ARG A 97 -1.29 -7.89 -12.37
C ARG A 97 -1.92 -9.06 -11.62
N VAL A 98 -3.04 -8.85 -10.92
CA VAL A 98 -3.75 -9.89 -10.18
C VAL A 98 -4.23 -11.01 -11.10
N MET A 99 -4.71 -10.66 -12.30
CA MET A 99 -5.08 -11.64 -13.32
C MET A 99 -3.87 -12.47 -13.77
N ALA A 100 -2.75 -11.82 -14.08
CA ALA A 100 -1.52 -12.49 -14.48
C ALA A 100 -0.97 -13.41 -13.37
N LEU A 101 -1.02 -12.98 -12.11
CA LEU A 101 -0.58 -13.77 -10.96
C LEU A 101 -1.43 -15.02 -10.77
N ASN A 102 -2.76 -14.92 -10.91
CA ASN A 102 -3.64 -16.09 -10.82
C ASN A 102 -3.38 -17.08 -11.96
N LEU A 103 -3.23 -16.59 -13.19
CA LEU A 103 -2.88 -17.43 -14.36
C LEU A 103 -1.50 -18.07 -14.20
N PHE A 104 -0.54 -17.36 -13.62
CA PHE A 104 0.79 -17.88 -13.35
C PHE A 104 0.74 -19.03 -12.32
N ILE A 105 0.06 -18.83 -11.20
CA ILE A 105 -0.10 -19.88 -10.17
C ILE A 105 -0.80 -21.10 -10.77
N ASP A 106 -1.86 -20.88 -11.55
CA ASP A 106 -2.60 -21.96 -12.21
C ASP A 106 -1.71 -22.76 -13.16
N ASP A 107 -0.94 -22.09 -14.03
CA ASP A 107 -0.04 -22.76 -14.96
C ASP A 107 1.04 -23.57 -14.23
N LEU A 108 1.59 -23.05 -13.12
CA LEU A 108 2.59 -23.77 -12.32
C LEU A 108 2.08 -25.10 -11.75
N TYR A 109 0.80 -25.16 -11.36
CA TYR A 109 0.19 -26.38 -10.83
C TYR A 109 -0.41 -27.29 -11.92
N HIS A 110 -0.41 -26.85 -13.17
CA HIS A 110 -0.95 -27.59 -14.31
C HIS A 110 0.09 -27.78 -15.43
N GLY A 111 -0.09 -27.05 -16.54
CA GLY A 111 0.61 -27.28 -17.79
C GLY A 111 2.08 -26.85 -17.78
N GLN A 112 2.47 -26.01 -16.83
CA GLN A 112 3.80 -25.38 -16.71
C GLN A 112 4.30 -24.84 -18.06
N LYS A 113 3.40 -24.23 -18.83
CA LYS A 113 3.69 -23.65 -20.16
C LYS A 113 4.75 -22.57 -20.04
N ILE A 114 4.66 -21.69 -19.05
CA ILE A 114 5.64 -20.61 -18.83
C ILE A 114 7.06 -21.13 -18.58
N VAL A 115 7.20 -22.33 -18.02
CA VAL A 115 8.48 -23.02 -17.84
C VAL A 115 8.93 -23.69 -19.13
N LYS A 116 8.02 -24.39 -19.83
CA LYS A 116 8.30 -25.06 -21.12
C LYS A 116 8.69 -24.07 -22.21
N ASP A 117 8.13 -22.88 -22.17
CA ASP A 117 8.42 -21.76 -23.09
C ASP A 117 9.71 -21.00 -22.71
N GLY A 118 10.36 -21.36 -21.60
CA GLY A 118 11.62 -20.78 -21.16
C GLY A 118 11.54 -19.38 -20.54
N VAL A 119 10.33 -18.87 -20.29
CA VAL A 119 10.11 -17.54 -19.68
C VAL A 119 10.37 -17.57 -18.17
N PHE A 120 9.93 -18.62 -17.47
CA PHE A 120 10.18 -18.81 -16.05
C PHE A 120 11.22 -19.93 -15.83
N PRO A 121 12.34 -19.67 -15.14
CA PRO A 121 13.38 -20.68 -14.95
C PRO A 121 12.88 -21.88 -14.13
N LYS A 122 13.06 -23.08 -14.67
CA LYS A 122 12.65 -24.34 -14.04
C LYS A 122 13.30 -24.54 -12.66
N GLU A 123 14.54 -24.09 -12.50
CA GLU A 123 15.32 -24.23 -11.27
C GLU A 123 14.75 -23.39 -10.14
N VAL A 124 14.12 -22.25 -10.44
CA VAL A 124 13.44 -21.41 -9.45
C VAL A 124 12.22 -22.13 -8.90
N LEU A 125 11.43 -22.76 -9.78
CA LEU A 125 10.29 -23.60 -9.36
C LEU A 125 10.75 -24.77 -8.49
N ALA A 126 11.75 -25.53 -8.97
CA ALA A 126 12.22 -26.75 -8.30
C ALA A 126 12.80 -26.50 -6.90
N LYS A 127 13.36 -25.31 -6.66
CA LYS A 127 13.92 -24.90 -5.36
C LYS A 127 12.92 -24.15 -4.48
N SER A 128 11.71 -23.88 -4.97
CA SER A 128 10.71 -23.13 -4.21
C SER A 128 10.23 -23.93 -3.00
N LYS A 129 10.49 -23.40 -1.80
CA LYS A 129 9.94 -23.95 -0.54
C LYS A 129 8.42 -23.74 -0.42
N ASN A 130 7.86 -22.86 -1.24
CA ASN A 130 6.44 -22.48 -1.20
C ASN A 130 5.59 -23.24 -2.22
N PHE A 131 6.20 -23.90 -3.22
CA PHE A 131 5.47 -24.76 -4.13
C PHE A 131 4.92 -25.96 -3.38
N ARG A 132 3.64 -26.29 -3.60
CA ARG A 132 2.96 -27.38 -2.91
C ARG A 132 2.61 -28.49 -3.91
N PRO A 133 3.34 -29.62 -3.93
CA PRO A 133 3.01 -30.75 -4.80
C PRO A 133 1.58 -31.25 -4.65
N GLN A 134 0.98 -31.04 -3.47
CA GLN A 134 -0.41 -31.38 -3.16
C GLN A 134 -1.44 -30.58 -3.98
N CYS A 135 -1.05 -29.43 -4.52
CA CYS A 135 -1.91 -28.57 -5.33
C CYS A 135 -1.83 -28.89 -6.84
N VAL A 136 -0.95 -29.81 -7.26
CA VAL A 136 -0.81 -30.17 -8.68
C VAL A 136 -2.08 -30.83 -9.20
N GLY A 137 -2.64 -30.29 -10.28
CA GLY A 137 -3.89 -30.76 -10.89
C GLY A 137 -5.15 -30.40 -10.12
N ILE A 138 -5.07 -29.49 -9.14
CA ILE A 138 -6.23 -28.98 -8.41
C ILE A 138 -6.79 -27.77 -9.15
N ASP A 139 -8.08 -27.84 -9.48
CA ASP A 139 -8.86 -26.71 -10.02
C ASP A 139 -9.63 -26.01 -8.89
N PRO A 140 -9.18 -24.83 -8.40
CA PRO A 140 -9.97 -24.07 -7.44
C PRO A 140 -11.28 -23.58 -8.08
N PRO A 141 -12.35 -23.39 -7.29
CA PRO A 141 -13.57 -22.79 -7.79
C PRO A 141 -13.30 -21.48 -8.55
N LEU A 142 -13.92 -21.35 -9.72
CA LEU A 142 -13.75 -20.19 -10.63
C LEU A 142 -12.31 -19.97 -11.14
N GLY A 143 -11.37 -20.89 -10.90
CA GLY A 143 -9.97 -20.76 -11.31
C GLY A 143 -9.21 -19.67 -10.52
N ILE A 144 -9.68 -19.31 -9.33
CA ILE A 144 -9.09 -18.23 -8.52
C ILE A 144 -8.22 -18.84 -7.42
N TRP A 145 -6.91 -18.59 -7.50
CA TRP A 145 -5.92 -19.04 -6.52
C TRP A 145 -5.73 -18.00 -5.40
N ALA A 146 -5.48 -16.75 -5.78
CA ALA A 146 -5.32 -15.61 -4.87
C ALA A 146 -6.56 -14.73 -4.93
N HIS A 147 -7.52 -15.04 -4.05
CA HIS A 147 -8.82 -14.34 -3.96
C HIS A 147 -8.68 -12.88 -3.52
N ILE A 148 -7.71 -12.63 -2.63
CA ILE A 148 -7.34 -11.31 -2.16
C ILE A 148 -5.85 -11.17 -2.40
N CYS A 149 -5.46 -10.08 -3.06
CA CYS A 149 -4.07 -9.74 -3.35
C CYS A 149 -3.79 -8.35 -2.76
N GLY A 150 -2.80 -8.25 -1.88
CA GLY A 150 -2.24 -6.95 -1.49
C GLY A 150 -1.00 -6.68 -2.33
N SER A 151 -0.93 -5.55 -3.04
CA SER A 151 0.29 -5.15 -3.75
C SER A 151 0.83 -3.88 -3.11
N ASP A 152 2.09 -3.94 -2.68
CA ASP A 152 2.75 -2.82 -2.02
C ASP A 152 3.33 -1.89 -3.08
N LEU A 153 2.85 -0.64 -3.07
CA LEU A 153 3.23 0.39 -4.05
C LEU A 153 4.14 1.43 -3.42
N VAL A 154 5.18 1.81 -4.15
CA VAL A 154 6.03 2.96 -3.80
C VAL A 154 6.14 3.92 -4.96
N ARG A 155 6.29 5.20 -4.64
CA ARG A 155 6.62 6.22 -5.63
C ARG A 155 8.12 6.48 -5.59
N ASP A 156 8.77 6.37 -6.74
CA ASP A 156 10.19 6.75 -6.87
C ASP A 156 10.33 8.26 -7.12
N SER A 157 11.57 8.74 -7.10
CA SER A 157 11.99 10.13 -7.34
C SER A 157 11.54 10.70 -8.68
N ASP A 158 11.30 9.86 -9.70
CA ASP A 158 10.73 10.23 -11.00
C ASP A 158 9.22 10.49 -10.94
N GLY A 159 8.58 10.15 -9.82
CA GLY A 159 7.14 10.26 -9.61
C GLY A 159 6.36 9.05 -10.08
N THR A 160 7.00 8.01 -10.59
CA THR A 160 6.33 6.79 -11.05
C THR A 160 6.03 5.87 -9.86
N LEU A 161 4.84 5.26 -9.87
CA LEU A 161 4.47 4.22 -8.91
C LEU A 161 4.96 2.85 -9.38
N TYR A 162 5.67 2.14 -8.51
CA TYR A 162 6.21 0.80 -8.73
C TYR A 162 5.63 -0.19 -7.72
N VAL A 163 5.45 -1.44 -8.13
CA VAL A 163 5.14 -2.54 -7.21
C VAL A 163 6.44 -3.05 -6.59
N LEU A 164 6.53 -3.01 -5.27
CA LEU A 164 7.63 -3.63 -4.53
C LEU A 164 7.40 -5.11 -4.27
N GLU A 165 6.19 -5.46 -3.83
CA GLU A 165 5.86 -6.82 -3.39
C GLU A 165 4.38 -7.14 -3.63
N ASP A 166 4.07 -8.44 -3.79
CA ASP A 166 2.72 -8.97 -3.81
C ASP A 166 2.50 -9.96 -2.66
N ASN A 167 1.46 -9.69 -1.87
CA ASN A 167 1.01 -10.46 -0.73
C ASN A 167 -0.21 -11.31 -1.12
N LEU A 168 0.04 -12.58 -1.46
CA LEU A 168 -0.96 -13.50 -2.04
C LEU A 168 -1.41 -14.62 -1.08
N ARG A 169 -0.88 -14.65 0.14
CA ARG A 169 -1.14 -15.72 1.12
C ARG A 169 -2.30 -15.36 2.04
N VAL A 170 -2.01 -14.44 2.97
CA VAL A 170 -2.95 -13.93 3.96
C VAL A 170 -2.71 -12.42 4.06
N PRO A 171 -3.09 -11.65 3.02
CA PRO A 171 -2.91 -10.20 3.06
C PRO A 171 -3.76 -9.60 4.20
N SER A 172 -3.15 -8.73 5.00
CA SER A 172 -3.78 -7.96 6.06
C SER A 172 -3.81 -6.47 5.67
N GLY A 173 -4.35 -5.61 6.54
CA GLY A 173 -4.30 -4.15 6.32
C GLY A 173 -5.65 -3.47 6.06
N VAL A 174 -6.66 -4.21 5.59
CA VAL A 174 -7.96 -3.65 5.16
C VAL A 174 -8.69 -2.97 6.31
N SER A 175 -8.60 -3.50 7.53
CA SER A 175 -9.19 -2.86 8.72
C SER A 175 -8.63 -1.46 8.93
N TYR A 176 -7.30 -1.29 8.96
CA TYR A 176 -6.68 0.02 9.12
C TYR A 176 -7.11 1.01 8.02
N MET A 177 -7.21 0.55 6.76
CA MET A 177 -7.70 1.39 5.67
C MET A 177 -9.12 1.92 5.92
N LEU A 178 -10.02 1.07 6.41
CA LEU A 178 -11.40 1.45 6.70
C LEU A 178 -11.48 2.39 7.91
N GLU A 179 -10.78 2.05 9.00
CA GLU A 179 -10.78 2.85 10.22
C GLU A 179 -10.17 4.24 9.99
N ASN A 180 -9.10 4.35 9.20
CA ASN A 180 -8.52 5.64 8.84
C ASN A 180 -9.54 6.59 8.18
N ARG A 181 -10.51 6.04 7.43
CA ARG A 181 -11.58 6.82 6.78
C ARG A 181 -12.72 7.21 7.74
N LEU A 182 -12.89 6.51 8.85
CA LEU A 182 -13.87 6.87 9.86
C LEU A 182 -13.37 8.00 10.77
N ILE A 183 -12.05 8.10 10.91
CA ILE A 183 -11.38 9.07 11.79
C ILE A 183 -11.10 10.42 11.09
N THR A 184 -11.00 10.41 9.75
CA THR A 184 -10.78 11.62 8.90
C THR A 184 -12.03 12.06 8.17
#